data_AF-A0A0P9MMY9-F1
#
_entry.id   AF-A0A0P9MMY9-F1
#
_cell.length_a   1.000
_cell.length_b   1.000
_cell.length_c   1.000
_cell.angle_alpha   90.00
_cell.angle_beta   90.00
_cell.angle_gamma   90.00
#
_symmetry.space_group_name_H-M   'P 1'
#
loop_
_entity.id
_entity.type
_entity.pdbx_description
1 polymer ?
#
loop_
_entity_poly.entity_id
_entity_poly.type
_entity_poly.pdbx_seq_one_letter_code
_entity_poly.pdbx_strand_id
1 'polypeptide(L)'
;MYPFMNINHVVRIVPIAFALLAGISGASMAMSLKLPNPAELSGKWQLSVQGKAGDACQLHLNTEVPQLSGDLACAVQWLHEVPDGWFPTPDGLALTDKEGNRLVHFNRTGSQSYEARLPGGEVLILGRLAE
;
A
#
# COMPACT_ATOMS: atom_id res chain seq x y z
N MET A 1 13.34 -36.22 60.44
CA MET A 1 13.94 -35.99 59.11
C MET A 1 13.00 -35.13 58.29
N TYR A 2 13.08 -33.82 58.46
CA TYR A 2 12.54 -32.79 57.56
C TYR A 2 13.41 -31.55 57.80
N PRO A 3 14.15 -31.03 56.81
CA PRO A 3 14.69 -29.70 56.96
C PRO A 3 13.59 -28.70 56.61
N PHE A 4 13.35 -27.79 57.55
CA PHE A 4 12.54 -26.59 57.38
C PHE A 4 13.07 -25.78 56.18
N MET A 5 12.24 -25.67 55.14
CA MET A 5 12.47 -24.75 54.04
C MET A 5 12.29 -23.32 54.55
N ASN A 6 13.34 -22.50 54.42
CA ASN A 6 13.43 -21.14 54.96
C ASN A 6 12.52 -20.18 54.17
N ILE A 7 11.44 -19.74 54.82
CA ILE A 7 10.35 -18.90 54.30
C ILE A 7 10.80 -17.47 53.90
N ASN A 8 11.99 -17.03 54.29
CA ASN A 8 12.45 -15.66 54.05
C ASN A 8 12.84 -15.34 52.59
N HIS A 9 13.03 -16.35 51.73
CA HIS A 9 13.37 -16.10 50.32
C HIS A 9 12.16 -15.80 49.44
N VAL A 10 10.97 -16.25 49.85
CA VAL A 10 9.74 -16.09 49.06
C VAL A 10 9.26 -14.63 49.09
N VAL A 11 9.42 -13.94 50.22
CA VAL A 11 8.91 -12.57 50.42
C VAL A 11 9.74 -11.52 49.66
N ARG A 12 11.00 -11.79 49.33
CA ARG A 12 11.91 -10.82 48.69
C ARG A 12 11.81 -10.75 47.15
N ILE A 13 11.20 -11.75 46.51
CA ILE A 13 11.17 -11.87 45.03
C ILE A 13 9.83 -11.36 44.46
N VAL A 14 8.78 -11.30 45.28
CA VAL A 14 7.43 -10.90 44.87
C VAL A 14 7.31 -9.47 44.30
N PRO A 15 7.99 -8.41 44.81
CA PRO A 15 7.76 -7.07 44.28
C PRO A 15 8.47 -6.82 42.93
N ILE A 16 9.52 -7.59 42.61
CA ILE A 16 10.27 -7.43 41.35
C ILE A 16 9.52 -8.07 40.18
N ALA A 17 8.88 -9.22 40.41
CA ALA A 17 8.12 -9.91 39.38
C ALA A 17 6.84 -9.15 38.94
N PHE A 18 6.20 -8.42 39.86
CA PHE A 18 4.97 -7.68 39.55
C PHE A 18 5.25 -6.40 38.73
N ALA A 19 6.41 -5.76 38.92
CA ALA A 19 6.81 -4.58 38.16
C ALA A 19 7.17 -4.88 36.69
N LEU A 20 7.65 -6.09 36.39
CA LEU A 20 8.03 -6.50 35.03
C LEU A 20 6.82 -6.86 34.14
N LEU A 21 5.69 -7.26 34.74
CA LEU A 21 4.50 -7.72 33.99
C LEU A 21 3.58 -6.58 33.52
N ALA A 22 3.65 -5.40 34.13
CA ALA A 22 2.80 -4.26 33.78
C ALA A 22 3.31 -3.43 32.57
N GLY A 23 4.52 -3.70 32.07
CA GLY A 23 5.16 -2.91 31.01
C GLY A 23 4.86 -3.37 29.57
N ILE A 24 4.13 -4.49 29.39
CA ILE A 24 3.97 -5.14 28.07
C ILE A 24 2.61 -4.88 27.41
N SER A 25 1.66 -4.27 28.12
CA SER A 25 0.39 -3.83 27.53
C SER A 25 0.58 -2.50 26.81
N GLY A 26 1.39 -2.50 25.75
CA GLY A 26 1.39 -1.41 24.78
C GLY A 26 0.03 -1.39 24.10
N ALA A 27 -0.73 -0.31 24.24
CA ALA A 27 -1.92 -0.10 23.44
C ALA A 27 -1.49 -0.03 21.97
N SER A 28 -1.75 -1.09 21.21
CA SER A 28 -1.57 -1.08 19.76
C SER A 28 -2.61 -0.13 19.17
N MET A 29 -2.23 1.12 18.94
CA MET A 29 -3.07 2.06 18.20
C MET A 29 -3.08 1.61 16.73
N ALA A 30 -4.11 0.87 16.33
CA ALA A 30 -4.36 0.60 14.93
C ALA A 30 -4.77 1.93 14.27
N MET A 31 -3.81 2.65 13.70
CA MET A 31 -4.08 3.87 12.94
C MET A 31 -4.60 3.46 11.56
N SER A 32 -5.86 3.78 11.28
CA SER A 32 -6.47 3.52 9.97
C SER A 32 -6.11 4.64 9.00
N LEU A 33 -5.76 4.28 7.77
CA LEU A 33 -5.57 5.24 6.68
C LEU A 33 -6.93 5.63 6.10
N LYS A 34 -7.09 6.91 5.78
CA LYS A 34 -8.27 7.41 5.08
C LYS A 34 -8.27 6.86 3.65
N LEU A 35 -9.38 6.25 3.24
CA LEU A 35 -9.63 5.90 1.84
C LEU A 35 -9.91 7.18 1.02
N PRO A 36 -9.14 7.48 -0.04
CA PRO A 36 -9.41 8.63 -0.91
C PRO A 36 -10.73 8.49 -1.69
N ASN A 37 -11.40 9.61 -1.96
CA ASN A 37 -12.51 9.64 -2.91
C ASN A 37 -11.97 9.53 -4.35
N PRO A 38 -12.56 8.69 -5.25
CA PRO A 38 -12.16 8.62 -6.65
C PRO A 38 -12.02 9.99 -7.36
N ALA A 39 -12.87 10.97 -7.05
CA ALA A 39 -12.76 12.30 -7.63
C ALA A 39 -11.41 12.99 -7.32
N GLU A 40 -10.80 12.71 -6.17
CA GLU A 40 -9.49 13.27 -5.77
C GLU A 40 -8.33 12.71 -6.63
N LEU A 41 -8.48 11.51 -7.18
CA LEU A 41 -7.45 10.83 -7.97
C LEU A 41 -7.73 10.84 -9.48
N SER A 42 -8.94 11.22 -9.89
CA SER A 42 -9.28 11.37 -11.30
C SER A 42 -8.39 12.40 -12.02
N GLY A 43 -8.27 12.24 -13.34
CA GLY A 43 -7.49 13.11 -14.21
C GLY A 43 -6.41 12.39 -15.00
N LYS A 44 -5.44 13.15 -15.52
CA LYS A 44 -4.36 12.66 -16.38
C LYS A 44 -3.15 12.19 -15.57
N TRP A 45 -2.65 11.03 -15.96
CA TRP A 45 -1.51 10.36 -15.33
C TRP A 45 -0.55 9.86 -16.39
N GLN A 46 0.70 9.69 -16.01
CA GLN A 46 1.74 9.09 -16.82
C GLN A 46 2.24 7.84 -16.12
N LEU A 47 2.13 6.70 -16.81
CA LEU A 47 2.70 5.43 -16.41
C LEU A 47 4.08 5.28 -17.08
N SER A 48 5.14 5.05 -16.31
CA SER A 48 6.48 4.83 -16.85
C SER A 48 7.26 3.81 -16.02
N VAL A 49 8.40 3.36 -16.53
CA VAL A 49 9.35 2.52 -15.79
C VAL A 49 10.45 3.39 -15.20
N GLN A 50 10.76 3.20 -13.91
CA GLN A 50 11.86 3.90 -13.24
C GLN A 50 13.18 3.68 -13.98
N GLY A 51 13.88 4.77 -14.30
CA GLY A 51 15.19 4.72 -14.97
C GLY A 51 15.15 4.51 -16.49
N LYS A 52 13.96 4.36 -17.10
CA LYS A 52 13.80 4.30 -18.57
C LYS A 52 13.10 5.55 -19.09
N ALA A 53 13.89 6.55 -19.49
CA ALA A 53 13.36 7.76 -20.10
C ALA A 53 12.86 7.46 -21.53
N GLY A 54 11.57 7.69 -21.80
CA GLY A 54 10.94 7.55 -23.13
C GLY A 54 9.80 6.53 -23.19
N ASP A 55 9.80 5.54 -22.29
CA ASP A 55 8.78 4.49 -22.22
C ASP A 55 7.65 4.90 -21.27
N ALA A 56 6.84 5.86 -21.72
CA ALA A 56 5.75 6.44 -20.93
C ALA A 56 4.40 6.35 -21.66
N CYS A 57 3.35 5.96 -20.95
CA CYS A 57 1.98 5.87 -21.44
C CYS A 57 1.11 6.88 -20.69
N GLN A 58 0.29 7.65 -21.41
CA GLN A 58 -0.64 8.56 -20.76
C GLN A 58 -1.95 7.83 -20.47
N LEU A 59 -2.38 7.87 -19.23
CA LEU A 59 -3.65 7.30 -18.77
C LEU A 59 -4.55 8.41 -18.26
N HIS A 60 -5.86 8.24 -18.40
CA HIS A 60 -6.86 9.10 -17.80
C HIS A 60 -7.76 8.26 -16.89
N LEU A 61 -7.76 8.60 -15.60
CA LEU A 61 -8.61 7.98 -14.59
C LEU A 61 -9.93 8.76 -14.55
N ASN A 62 -11.03 8.15 -15.00
CA ASN A 62 -12.37 8.73 -14.99
C ASN A 62 -13.19 8.18 -13.82
N THR A 63 -14.12 8.98 -13.30
CA THR A 63 -15.11 8.52 -12.30
C THR A 63 -16.34 7.87 -12.94
N GLU A 64 -16.50 8.00 -14.26
CA GLU A 64 -17.59 7.44 -15.06
C GLU A 64 -17.05 6.44 -16.09
N VAL A 65 -17.95 5.73 -16.78
CA VAL A 65 -17.56 4.79 -17.84
C VAL A 65 -17.22 5.57 -19.13
N PRO A 66 -16.10 5.26 -19.80
CA PRO A 66 -15.08 4.27 -19.44
C PRO A 66 -14.20 4.74 -18.27
N GLN A 67 -13.99 3.88 -17.26
CA GLN A 67 -13.24 4.26 -16.05
C GLN A 67 -11.77 4.55 -16.32
N LEU A 68 -11.19 3.95 -17.35
CA LEU A 68 -9.83 4.20 -17.78
C LEU A 68 -9.81 4.52 -19.28
N SER A 69 -9.05 5.55 -19.67
CA SER A 69 -8.82 5.89 -21.08
C SER A 69 -7.38 6.39 -21.31
N GLY A 70 -7.04 6.74 -22.56
CA GLY A 70 -5.68 7.11 -22.97
C GLY A 70 -4.96 5.97 -23.70
N ASP A 71 -3.65 5.85 -23.49
CA ASP A 71 -2.77 4.91 -24.17
C ASP A 71 -2.82 3.51 -23.54
N LEU A 72 -4.02 2.91 -23.48
CA LEU A 72 -4.23 1.62 -22.81
C LEU A 72 -3.39 0.49 -23.44
N ALA A 73 -3.23 0.48 -24.76
CA ALA A 73 -2.38 -0.48 -25.47
C ALA A 73 -0.89 -0.34 -25.10
N CYS A 74 -0.44 0.89 -24.81
CA CYS A 74 0.91 1.14 -24.28
C CYS A 74 1.03 0.64 -22.83
N ALA A 75 -0.03 0.59 -22.04
CA ALA A 75 0.07 0.04 -20.68
C ALA A 75 0.24 -1.50 -20.67
N VAL A 76 -0.30 -2.21 -21.67
CA VAL A 76 -0.28 -3.68 -21.76
C VAL A 76 1.11 -4.27 -21.66
N GLN A 77 2.09 -3.63 -22.29
CA GLN A 77 3.46 -4.12 -22.32
C GLN A 77 4.03 -4.31 -20.90
N TRP A 78 3.58 -3.53 -19.91
CA TRP A 78 4.01 -3.68 -18.51
C TRP A 78 2.98 -4.41 -17.64
N LEU A 79 1.68 -4.28 -17.96
CA LEU A 79 0.58 -4.82 -17.15
C LEU A 79 0.14 -6.23 -17.57
N HIS A 80 0.69 -6.77 -18.66
CA HIS A 80 0.36 -8.06 -19.29
C HIS A 80 -1.06 -8.19 -19.86
N GLU A 81 -1.99 -7.33 -19.44
CA GLU A 81 -3.37 -7.24 -19.92
C GLU A 81 -3.79 -5.77 -20.08
N VAL A 82 -4.85 -5.54 -20.87
CA VAL A 82 -5.39 -4.19 -21.08
C VAL A 82 -6.10 -3.75 -19.80
N PRO A 83 -5.66 -2.66 -19.16
CA PRO A 83 -6.38 -2.14 -18.01
C PRO A 83 -7.68 -1.47 -18.47
N ASP A 84 -8.76 -1.73 -17.75
CA ASP A 84 -10.13 -1.27 -18.07
C ASP A 84 -10.71 -0.41 -16.95
N GLY A 85 -10.39 -0.76 -15.70
CA GLY A 85 -10.89 -0.10 -14.50
C GLY A 85 -9.79 0.33 -13.53
N TRP A 86 -10.20 1.06 -12.49
CA TRP A 86 -9.32 1.46 -11.41
C TRP A 86 -10.11 1.75 -10.13
N PHE A 87 -9.44 1.69 -8.98
CA PHE A 87 -10.02 2.13 -7.72
C PHE A 87 -8.97 2.62 -6.71
N PRO A 88 -9.29 3.62 -5.86
CA PRO A 88 -8.42 4.05 -4.77
C PRO A 88 -8.30 2.98 -3.68
N THR A 89 -7.14 2.91 -3.03
CA THR A 89 -6.95 2.18 -1.77
C THR A 89 -6.44 3.13 -0.70
N PRO A 90 -6.51 2.79 0.61
CA PRO A 90 -6.07 3.70 1.68
C PRO A 90 -4.60 4.11 1.56
N ASP A 91 -3.79 3.26 0.95
CA ASP A 91 -2.35 3.36 0.76
C ASP A 91 -1.94 3.63 -0.70
N GLY A 92 -2.88 3.80 -1.63
CA GLY A 92 -2.55 3.74 -3.05
C GLY A 92 -3.74 3.78 -4.01
N LEU A 93 -3.57 3.13 -5.16
CA LEU A 93 -4.63 2.83 -6.12
C LEU A 93 -4.31 1.55 -6.89
N ALA A 94 -5.34 0.89 -7.42
CA ALA A 94 -5.19 -0.30 -8.25
C ALA A 94 -5.75 -0.06 -9.65
N LEU A 95 -5.12 -0.67 -10.65
CA LEU A 95 -5.68 -0.85 -11.99
C LEU A 95 -6.21 -2.28 -12.13
N THR A 96 -7.31 -2.43 -12.86
CA THR A 96 -7.99 -3.71 -13.06
C THR A 96 -8.21 -4.03 -14.52
N ASP A 97 -8.39 -5.32 -14.81
CA ASP A 97 -8.94 -5.78 -16.08
C ASP A 97 -10.46 -5.50 -16.15
N LYS A 98 -11.09 -5.92 -17.25
CA LYS A 98 -12.53 -5.82 -17.50
C LYS A 98 -13.40 -6.67 -16.56
N GLU A 99 -12.82 -7.68 -15.91
CA GLU A 99 -13.48 -8.54 -14.93
C GLU A 99 -13.36 -7.97 -13.50
N GLY A 100 -12.61 -6.88 -13.32
CA GLY A 100 -12.32 -6.27 -12.03
C GLY A 100 -11.18 -6.97 -11.28
N ASN A 101 -10.46 -7.90 -11.91
CA ASN A 101 -9.28 -8.48 -11.28
C ASN A 101 -8.14 -7.46 -11.28
N ARG A 102 -7.37 -7.47 -10.21
CA ARG A 102 -6.26 -6.53 -10.03
C ARG A 102 -5.10 -6.90 -10.94
N LEU A 103 -4.73 -5.99 -11.84
CA LEU A 103 -3.52 -6.10 -12.64
C LEU A 103 -2.30 -5.61 -11.86
N VAL A 104 -2.44 -4.47 -11.18
CA VAL A 104 -1.35 -3.87 -10.40
C VAL A 104 -1.92 -3.01 -9.28
N HIS A 105 -1.20 -2.95 -8.16
CA HIS A 105 -1.44 -2.00 -7.09
C HIS A 105 -0.25 -1.06 -6.98
N PHE A 106 -0.50 0.24 -7.05
CA PHE A 106 0.49 1.28 -6.87
C PHE A 106 0.39 1.83 -5.45
N ASN A 107 1.50 1.77 -4.72
CA ASN A 107 1.63 2.38 -3.41
C ASN A 107 1.89 3.87 -3.56
N ARG A 108 1.26 4.67 -2.72
CA ARG A 108 1.47 6.12 -2.70
C ARG A 108 2.85 6.43 -2.12
N THR A 109 3.73 7.03 -2.93
CA THR A 109 5.07 7.48 -2.48
C THR A 109 5.14 9.00 -2.29
N GLY A 110 4.25 9.75 -2.93
CA GLY A 110 4.13 11.21 -2.78
C GLY A 110 2.68 11.70 -2.84
N SER A 111 2.48 13.01 -2.94
CA SER A 111 1.14 13.57 -3.16
C SER A 111 0.58 13.24 -4.53
N GLN A 112 1.44 13.14 -5.55
CA GLN A 112 1.08 13.01 -6.97
C GLN A 112 1.92 11.93 -7.68
N SER A 113 2.48 10.98 -6.92
CA SER A 113 3.33 9.91 -7.43
C SER A 113 3.04 8.61 -6.68
N TYR A 114 2.89 7.53 -7.43
CA TYR A 114 2.64 6.19 -6.93
C TYR A 114 3.58 5.20 -7.61
N GLU A 115 3.89 4.09 -6.94
CA GLU A 115 4.87 3.12 -7.42
C GLU A 115 4.41 1.67 -7.22
N ALA A 116 4.74 0.81 -8.19
CA ALA A 116 4.51 -0.63 -8.10
C ALA A 116 5.76 -1.38 -8.52
N ARG A 117 6.14 -2.42 -7.77
CA ARG A 117 7.21 -3.34 -8.18
C ARG A 117 6.59 -4.51 -8.94
N LEU A 118 7.05 -4.72 -10.17
CA LEU A 118 6.64 -5.85 -10.99
C LEU A 118 7.38 -7.13 -10.56
N PRO A 119 6.85 -8.33 -10.88
CA PRO A 119 7.53 -9.59 -10.64
C PRO A 119 8.93 -9.69 -11.26
N GLY A 120 9.17 -9.02 -12.39
CA GLY A 120 10.47 -8.94 -13.07
C GLY A 120 11.51 -8.06 -12.35
N GLY A 121 11.10 -7.32 -11.32
CA GLY A 121 11.96 -6.44 -10.53
C GLY A 121 11.91 -4.97 -10.95
N GLU A 122 11.35 -4.67 -12.12
CA GLU A 122 11.10 -3.30 -12.58
C GLU A 122 10.15 -2.56 -11.62
N VAL A 123 10.34 -1.25 -11.51
CA VAL A 123 9.47 -0.38 -10.74
C VAL A 123 8.69 0.50 -11.72
N LEU A 124 7.37 0.36 -11.70
CA LEU A 124 6.46 1.26 -12.40
C LEU A 124 6.20 2.49 -11.55
N ILE A 125 6.18 3.64 -12.21
CA ILE A 125 5.83 4.94 -11.64
C ILE A 125 4.54 5.40 -12.30
N LEU A 126 3.55 5.79 -11.50
CA LEU A 126 2.34 6.46 -11.94
C LEU A 126 2.36 7.89 -11.39
N GLY A 127 2.78 8.83 -12.23
CA GLY A 127 2.92 10.24 -11.89
C GLY A 127 1.77 11.08 -12.44
N ARG A 128 1.26 12.04 -11.69
CA ARG A 128 0.21 12.92 -12.19
C ARG A 128 0.78 13.89 -13.21
N LEU A 129 0.07 14.10 -14.31
CA LEU A 129 0.40 15.12 -15.29
C LEU A 129 -0.17 16.47 -14.85
N ALA A 130 0.64 17.52 -14.96
CA ALA A 130 0.13 18.88 -14.82
C ALA A 130 -0.81 19.17 -15.99
N GLU A 131 -1.94 19.81 -15.71
CA GLU A 131 -2.90 20.25 -16.72
C GLU A 131 -2.39 21.41 -17.57
#